data_AF-A0A950WHH3-F1
#
_entry.id   AF-A0A950WHH3-F1
#
_cell.length_a   1.000
_cell.length_b   1.000
_cell.length_c   1.000
_cell.angle_alpha   90.00
_cell.angle_beta   90.00
_cell.angle_gamma   90.00
#
_symmetry.space_group_name_H-M   'P 1'
#
loop_
_entity.id
_entity.type
_entity.pdbx_description
1 polymer ?
#
loop_
_entity_poly.entity_id
_entity_poly.type
_entity_poly.pdbx_seq_one_letter_code
_entity_poly.pdbx_strand_id
1 'polypeptide(L)'
;MVGNSNLLRAVGAALLIGTLLSAGGASGQDGSNDAKLRAGDRAVVAACLKIAADAAKGAAGAATADAPTGEKIDAKAWIAAKAAHPDKPDAASCIGVVSTPCLAVPSNGSTVAMADCLRRETAIWDERLNAAYKSWTSKCDSPDICEARRKVERAWLAYRDARCTLPHVEAQGGTIAIIEGADCLLDATARQAIWIEQHIGGDAN
;
A
#
# COMPACT_ATOMS: atom_id res chain seq x y z
N MET A 1 -25.14 -49.71 17.97
CA MET A 1 -25.18 -48.94 19.22
C MET A 1 -25.17 -47.47 18.85
N VAL A 2 -26.32 -46.83 19.06
CA VAL A 2 -26.58 -45.41 18.82
C VAL A 2 -26.38 -44.67 20.14
N GLY A 3 -25.63 -43.58 20.09
CA GLY A 3 -25.71 -42.44 21.03
C GLY A 3 -25.11 -41.27 20.27
N ASN A 4 -25.81 -40.23 19.82
CA ASN A 4 -26.92 -39.46 20.41
C ASN A 4 -26.57 -39.04 21.84
N SER A 5 -26.50 -37.78 22.23
CA SER A 5 -26.64 -36.48 21.57
C SER A 5 -26.22 -35.48 22.63
N ASN A 6 -25.63 -34.34 22.27
CA ASN A 6 -26.14 -33.02 22.65
C ASN A 6 -25.09 -31.92 22.53
N LEU A 7 -25.47 -30.93 21.72
CA LEU A 7 -25.51 -29.51 22.07
C LEU A 7 -24.20 -28.93 22.62
N LEU A 8 -23.52 -28.13 21.80
CA LEU A 8 -23.45 -26.70 22.12
C LEU A 8 -23.46 -25.91 20.82
N ARG A 9 -24.60 -25.27 20.57
CA ARG A 9 -24.79 -24.24 19.56
C ARG A 9 -24.02 -22.98 19.98
N ALA A 10 -23.46 -22.30 18.98
CA ALA A 10 -23.33 -20.86 18.83
C ALA A 10 -23.18 -20.01 20.11
N VAL A 11 -22.00 -19.40 20.26
CA VAL A 11 -21.90 -18.07 20.86
C VAL A 11 -21.18 -17.18 19.84
N GLY A 12 -21.97 -16.41 19.09
CA GLY A 12 -21.46 -15.21 18.44
C GLY A 12 -21.12 -14.20 19.52
N ALA A 13 -19.86 -13.78 19.58
CA ALA A 13 -19.44 -12.61 20.34
C ALA A 13 -19.41 -11.41 19.39
N ALA A 14 -20.58 -10.82 19.18
CA ALA A 14 -20.68 -9.38 18.91
C ALA A 14 -20.68 -8.64 20.26
N LEU A 15 -20.34 -7.34 20.24
CA LEU A 15 -20.27 -6.37 21.36
C LEU A 15 -18.97 -6.47 22.21
N LEU A 16 -18.17 -5.42 22.41
CA LEU A 16 -18.47 -4.00 22.60
C LEU A 16 -17.33 -3.09 22.12
N ILE A 17 -17.73 -1.95 21.56
CA ILE A 17 -16.96 -0.70 21.52
C ILE A 17 -16.58 -0.37 22.96
N GLY A 18 -15.30 -0.48 23.28
CA GLY A 18 -14.71 -0.11 24.56
C GLY A 18 -13.67 0.99 24.34
N THR A 19 -14.11 2.23 24.45
CA THR A 19 -13.25 3.40 24.65
C THR A 19 -12.44 3.21 25.94
N LEU A 20 -11.15 2.92 25.80
CA LEU A 20 -10.18 3.13 26.87
C LEU A 20 -9.42 4.42 26.60
N LEU A 21 -9.82 5.43 27.36
CA LEU A 21 -9.05 6.63 27.64
C LEU A 21 -7.68 6.21 28.21
N SER A 22 -6.60 6.63 27.56
CA SER A 22 -5.30 6.75 28.21
C SER A 22 -4.80 8.16 27.93
N ALA A 23 -4.69 8.94 29.01
CA ALA A 23 -4.06 10.25 28.99
C ALA A 23 -2.58 10.08 28.62
N GLY A 24 -2.15 10.78 27.58
CA GLY A 24 -0.76 10.89 27.18
C GLY A 24 -0.58 12.11 26.28
N GLY A 25 -0.07 13.21 26.86
CA GLY A 25 0.57 14.32 26.16
C GLY A 25 -0.31 15.16 25.22
N ALA A 26 -0.58 16.40 25.61
CA ALA A 26 -0.95 17.43 24.65
C ALA A 26 0.23 17.70 23.69
N SER A 27 0.10 17.30 22.43
CA SER A 27 0.89 17.81 21.31
C SER A 27 -0.02 18.02 20.08
N GLY A 28 -0.89 19.04 20.14
CA GLY A 28 -1.70 19.46 18.98
C GLY A 28 -0.86 19.89 17.75
N GLN A 29 0.46 20.02 17.89
CA GLN A 29 1.41 20.27 16.81
C GLN A 29 1.85 18.99 16.07
N ASP A 30 1.86 17.84 16.74
CA ASP A 30 2.37 16.57 16.22
C ASP A 30 1.43 16.03 15.12
N GLY A 31 0.13 15.93 15.41
CA GLY A 31 -0.88 15.46 14.44
C GLY A 31 -1.05 16.36 13.20
N SER A 32 -0.84 17.67 13.34
CA SER A 32 -0.92 18.62 12.22
C SER A 32 0.27 18.46 11.26
N ASN A 33 1.47 18.26 11.80
CA ASN A 33 2.67 18.02 10.99
C ASN A 33 2.58 16.67 10.28
N ASP A 34 2.12 15.65 10.98
CA ASP A 34 1.85 14.31 10.45
C ASP A 34 0.83 14.29 9.31
N ALA A 35 -0.23 15.09 9.42
CA ALA A 35 -1.23 15.24 8.37
C ALA A 35 -0.67 15.96 7.13
N LYS A 36 0.15 17.00 7.35
CA LYS A 36 0.83 17.73 6.27
C LYS A 36 1.85 16.85 5.55
N LEU A 37 2.64 16.07 6.30
CA LEU A 37 3.59 15.11 5.76
C LEU A 37 2.86 14.11 4.85
N ARG A 38 1.81 13.46 5.36
CA ARG A 38 0.99 12.53 4.56
C ARG A 38 0.36 13.20 3.33
N ALA A 39 -0.07 14.46 3.43
CA ALA A 39 -0.59 15.20 2.28
C ALA A 39 0.48 15.49 1.23
N GLY A 40 1.70 15.84 1.65
CA GLY A 40 2.85 16.02 0.77
C GLY A 40 3.22 14.73 0.06
N ASP A 41 3.25 13.60 0.77
CA ASP A 41 3.55 12.30 0.17
C ASP A 41 2.49 11.86 -0.84
N ARG A 42 1.20 12.10 -0.56
CA ARG A 42 0.14 11.86 -1.53
C ARG A 42 0.36 12.66 -2.82
N ALA A 43 0.75 13.92 -2.69
CA ALA A 43 1.07 14.75 -3.85
C ALA A 43 2.27 14.21 -4.64
N VAL A 44 3.28 13.67 -3.96
CA VAL A 44 4.44 13.02 -4.58
C VAL A 44 4.04 11.77 -5.35
N VAL A 45 3.28 10.85 -4.74
CA VAL A 45 2.81 9.63 -5.41
C VAL A 45 1.95 9.99 -6.64
N ALA A 46 1.04 10.97 -6.49
CA ALA A 46 0.22 11.45 -7.61
C ALA A 46 1.06 12.06 -8.75
N ALA A 47 2.08 12.85 -8.41
CA ALA A 47 3.00 13.42 -9.40
C ALA A 47 3.79 12.32 -10.13
N CYS A 48 4.29 11.32 -9.39
CA CYS A 48 4.99 10.18 -9.97
C CYS A 48 4.11 9.42 -10.96
N LEU A 49 2.88 9.07 -10.56
CA LEU A 49 1.92 8.35 -11.39
C LEU A 49 1.60 9.11 -12.68
N LYS A 50 1.45 10.45 -12.58
CA LYS A 50 1.26 11.30 -13.75
C LYS A 50 2.45 11.23 -14.71
N ILE A 51 3.67 11.33 -14.20
CA ILE A 51 4.89 11.27 -15.01
C ILE A 51 5.01 9.90 -15.70
N ALA A 52 4.78 8.81 -14.97
CA ALA A 52 4.79 7.47 -15.53
C ALA A 52 3.74 7.28 -16.65
N ALA A 53 2.52 7.78 -16.44
CA ALA A 53 1.46 7.74 -17.45
C ALA A 53 1.80 8.58 -18.71
N ASP A 54 2.46 9.72 -18.54
CA ASP A 54 2.90 10.58 -19.64
C ASP A 54 4.08 9.92 -20.41
N ALA A 55 4.99 9.24 -19.71
CA ALA A 55 6.09 8.47 -20.31
C ALA A 55 5.57 7.28 -21.15
N ALA A 56 4.56 6.56 -20.66
CA ALA A 56 3.91 5.47 -21.40
C ALA A 56 3.33 5.92 -22.75
N LYS A 57 2.90 7.19 -22.85
CA LYS A 57 2.33 7.80 -24.08
C LYS A 57 3.38 8.33 -25.07
N GLY A 58 4.66 8.13 -24.81
CA GLY A 58 5.74 8.44 -25.76
C GLY A 58 6.51 9.74 -25.49
N ALA A 59 6.41 10.31 -24.29
CA ALA A 59 7.19 11.48 -23.89
C ALA A 59 8.12 11.15 -22.72
N ALA A 60 9.29 10.57 -22.99
CA ALA A 60 10.46 10.69 -22.12
C ALA A 60 11.76 10.37 -22.88
N GLY A 61 12.70 11.31 -22.86
CA GLY A 61 14.10 11.04 -23.13
C GLY A 61 14.76 10.44 -21.88
N ALA A 62 15.67 9.48 -22.09
CA ALA A 62 16.43 8.85 -21.02
C ALA A 62 17.32 9.88 -20.31
N ALA A 63 17.23 9.94 -18.98
CA ALA A 63 18.20 10.63 -18.14
C ALA A 63 18.65 9.66 -17.06
N THR A 64 19.95 9.45 -16.94
CA THR A 64 20.54 8.69 -15.83
C THR A 64 20.71 9.63 -14.64
N ALA A 65 19.92 9.41 -13.59
CA ALA A 65 20.10 10.05 -12.30
C ALA A 65 20.08 8.98 -11.22
N ASP A 66 20.89 9.13 -10.17
CA ASP A 66 20.75 8.32 -8.97
C ASP A 66 19.36 8.52 -8.36
N ALA A 67 18.84 7.50 -7.67
CA ALA A 67 17.59 7.64 -6.93
C ALA A 67 17.74 8.78 -5.90
N PRO A 68 16.78 9.71 -5.80
CA PRO A 68 16.91 10.84 -4.89
C PRO A 68 17.03 10.34 -3.44
N THR A 69 18.12 10.74 -2.77
CA THR A 69 18.34 10.52 -1.34
C THR A 69 18.12 11.83 -0.59
N GLY A 70 17.22 11.86 0.38
CA GLY A 70 17.03 13.04 1.24
C GLY A 70 15.58 13.31 1.63
N GLU A 71 15.40 14.36 2.42
CA GLU A 71 14.11 14.74 3.01
C GLU A 71 13.11 15.31 1.99
N LYS A 72 13.60 15.90 0.89
CA LYS A 72 12.76 16.36 -0.23
C LYS A 72 12.64 15.28 -1.28
N ILE A 73 11.41 14.85 -1.54
CA ILE A 73 11.11 13.81 -2.51
C ILE A 73 10.82 14.47 -3.88
N ASP A 74 11.58 14.10 -4.91
CA ASP A 74 11.36 14.53 -6.29
C ASP A 74 10.88 13.35 -7.14
N ALA A 75 9.59 13.34 -7.48
CA ALA A 75 8.96 12.30 -8.29
C ALA A 75 9.53 12.20 -9.72
N LYS A 76 10.04 13.30 -10.29
CA LYS A 76 10.65 13.32 -11.62
C LYS A 76 12.04 12.70 -11.57
N ALA A 77 12.85 13.06 -10.58
CA ALA A 77 14.15 12.44 -10.37
C ALA A 77 14.01 10.93 -10.09
N TRP A 78 12.99 10.55 -9.31
CA TRP A 78 12.66 9.14 -9.07
C TRP A 78 12.36 8.36 -10.35
N ILE A 79 11.44 8.85 -11.19
CA ILE A 79 11.10 8.18 -12.45
C ILE A 79 12.30 8.14 -13.41
N ALA A 80 13.10 9.20 -13.47
CA ALA A 80 14.33 9.20 -14.28
C ALA A 80 15.31 8.09 -13.82
N ALA A 81 15.50 7.93 -12.51
CA ALA A 81 16.32 6.86 -11.95
C ALA A 81 15.78 5.45 -12.28
N LYS A 82 14.45 5.27 -12.25
CA LYS A 82 13.80 3.99 -12.61
C LYS A 82 13.80 3.69 -14.12
N ALA A 83 13.87 4.72 -14.96
CA ALA A 83 13.98 4.60 -16.42
C ALA A 83 15.35 4.07 -16.89
N ALA A 84 16.30 3.84 -15.98
CA ALA A 84 17.57 3.15 -16.30
C ALA A 84 17.38 1.65 -16.56
N HIS A 85 16.20 1.08 -16.28
CA HIS A 85 15.79 -0.25 -16.73
C HIS A 85 15.30 -0.22 -18.19
N PRO A 86 15.41 -1.33 -18.96
CA PRO A 86 15.06 -1.35 -20.38
C PRO A 86 13.57 -1.10 -20.66
N ASP A 87 12.72 -1.26 -19.64
CA ASP A 87 11.29 -1.06 -19.74
C ASP A 87 10.90 0.40 -19.52
N LYS A 88 9.85 0.84 -20.22
CA LYS A 88 9.28 2.17 -20.01
C LYS A 88 8.71 2.27 -18.59
N PRO A 89 8.92 3.39 -17.88
CA PRO A 89 8.28 3.61 -16.59
C PRO A 89 6.76 3.46 -16.68
N ASP A 90 6.20 2.79 -15.70
CA ASP A 90 4.77 2.51 -15.54
C ASP A 90 4.29 2.90 -14.12
N ALA A 91 3.02 2.64 -13.81
CA ALA A 91 2.48 2.95 -12.47
C ALA A 91 3.24 2.22 -11.35
N ALA A 92 3.72 1.00 -11.59
CA ALA A 92 4.48 0.23 -10.61
C ALA A 92 5.88 0.82 -10.35
N SER A 93 6.41 1.60 -11.29
CA SER A 93 7.67 2.35 -11.12
C SER A 93 7.59 3.40 -10.01
N CYS A 94 6.38 3.77 -9.57
CA CYS A 94 6.17 4.69 -8.45
C CYS A 94 6.19 4.03 -7.08
N ILE A 95 6.23 2.70 -7.00
CA ILE A 95 6.37 2.00 -5.72
C ILE A 95 7.76 2.31 -5.16
N GLY A 96 7.78 2.85 -3.94
CA GLY A 96 8.98 3.25 -3.23
C GLY A 96 9.35 4.72 -3.36
N VAL A 97 8.58 5.52 -4.11
CA VAL A 97 8.88 6.94 -4.34
C VAL A 97 8.91 7.74 -3.04
N VAL A 98 8.18 7.32 -2.01
CA VAL A 98 8.17 7.95 -0.68
C VAL A 98 9.05 7.17 0.30
N SER A 99 8.92 5.85 0.33
CA SER A 99 9.58 5.00 1.32
C SER A 99 11.10 4.99 1.15
N THR A 100 11.61 5.02 -0.09
CA THR A 100 13.06 4.94 -0.35
C THR A 100 13.80 6.19 0.11
N PRO A 101 13.37 7.43 -0.22
CA PRO A 101 13.98 8.63 0.35
C PRO A 101 13.84 8.69 1.88
N CYS A 102 12.70 8.23 2.43
CA CYS A 102 12.48 8.15 3.86
C CYS A 102 13.49 7.22 4.56
N LEU A 103 13.76 6.04 3.99
CA LEU A 103 14.75 5.09 4.48
C LEU A 103 16.18 5.65 4.44
N ALA A 104 16.48 6.55 3.50
CA ALA A 104 17.79 7.17 3.36
C ALA A 104 18.10 8.26 4.41
N VAL A 105 17.12 8.67 5.21
CA VAL A 105 17.33 9.67 6.28
C VAL A 105 18.09 9.01 7.45
N PRO A 106 19.24 9.54 7.90
CA PRO A 106 20.06 8.90 8.94
C PRO A 106 19.32 8.62 10.27
N SER A 107 18.33 9.45 10.64
CA SER A 107 17.51 9.24 11.84
C SER A 107 16.56 8.05 11.74
N ASN A 108 16.33 7.50 10.55
CA ASN A 108 15.42 6.39 10.30
C ASN A 108 16.12 5.02 10.29
N GLY A 109 17.33 4.91 10.87
CA GLY A 109 18.13 3.68 10.86
C GLY A 109 17.68 2.57 11.82
N SER A 110 16.68 2.81 12.68
CA SER A 110 16.11 1.75 13.53
C SER A 110 15.14 0.87 12.74
N THR A 111 15.04 -0.42 13.05
CA THR A 111 14.10 -1.34 12.39
C THR A 111 12.66 -0.82 12.38
N VAL A 112 12.23 -0.20 13.49
CA VAL A 112 10.87 0.37 13.61
C VAL A 112 10.71 1.55 12.65
N ALA A 113 11.67 2.50 12.65
CA ALA A 113 11.61 3.66 11.77
C ALA A 113 11.67 3.28 10.29
N MET A 114 12.45 2.26 9.93
CA MET A 114 12.49 1.72 8.57
C MET A 114 11.13 1.16 8.15
N ALA A 115 10.50 0.36 9.02
CA ALA A 115 9.16 -0.16 8.75
C ALA A 115 8.10 0.94 8.68
N ASP A 116 8.25 2.02 9.45
CA ASP A 116 7.33 3.17 9.40
C ASP A 116 7.44 3.94 8.08
N CYS A 117 8.64 4.05 7.49
CA CYS A 117 8.81 4.59 6.13
C CYS A 117 8.01 3.79 5.08
N LEU A 118 8.02 2.46 5.18
CA LEU A 118 7.28 1.58 4.28
C LEU A 118 5.76 1.69 4.51
N ARG A 119 5.32 1.72 5.77
CA ARG A 119 3.90 1.90 6.13
C ARG A 119 3.35 3.26 5.70
N ARG A 120 4.18 4.31 5.78
CA ARG A 120 3.82 5.67 5.34
C ARG A 120 3.41 5.70 3.87
N GLU A 121 4.18 5.04 3.00
CA GLU A 121 3.80 4.92 1.59
C GLU A 121 2.63 3.93 1.39
N THR A 122 2.62 2.84 2.14
CA THR A 122 1.53 1.83 2.08
C THR A 122 0.17 2.47 2.35
N ALA A 123 0.08 3.39 3.31
CA ALA A 123 -1.17 4.09 3.61
C ALA A 123 -1.72 4.89 2.41
N ILE A 124 -0.83 5.47 1.60
CA ILE A 124 -1.21 6.19 0.38
C ILE A 124 -1.76 5.22 -0.65
N TRP A 125 -1.06 4.09 -0.87
CA TRP A 125 -1.53 3.05 -1.79
C TRP A 125 -2.83 2.40 -1.33
N ASP A 126 -3.06 2.25 -0.02
CA ASP A 126 -4.31 1.74 0.54
C ASP A 126 -5.48 2.72 0.33
N GLU A 127 -5.26 4.03 0.50
CA GLU A 127 -6.26 5.04 0.13
C GLU A 127 -6.65 4.91 -1.35
N ARG A 128 -5.66 4.73 -2.23
CA ARG A 128 -5.89 4.52 -3.67
C ARG A 128 -6.64 3.23 -3.96
N LEU A 129 -6.21 2.12 -3.36
CA LEU A 129 -6.83 0.81 -3.48
C LEU A 129 -8.32 0.89 -3.11
N ASN A 130 -8.63 1.46 -1.95
CA ASN A 130 -10.01 1.58 -1.48
C ASN A 130 -10.87 2.48 -2.39
N ALA A 131 -10.31 3.56 -2.93
CA ALA A 131 -11.00 4.41 -3.90
C ALA A 131 -11.25 3.67 -5.23
N ALA A 132 -10.24 2.97 -5.74
CA ALA A 132 -10.35 2.15 -6.95
C ALA A 132 -11.37 1.03 -6.77
N TYR A 133 -11.30 0.28 -5.67
CA TYR A 133 -12.25 -0.78 -5.35
C TYR A 133 -13.70 -0.30 -5.28
N LYS A 134 -13.94 0.87 -4.64
CA LYS A 134 -15.28 1.50 -4.62
C LYS A 134 -15.77 1.82 -6.03
N SER A 135 -14.92 2.39 -6.88
CA SER A 135 -15.28 2.69 -8.27
C SER A 135 -15.50 1.43 -9.12
N TRP A 136 -14.66 0.41 -8.93
CA TRP A 136 -14.72 -0.85 -9.65
C TRP A 136 -15.99 -1.64 -9.29
N THR A 137 -16.38 -1.63 -8.02
CA THR A 137 -17.61 -2.31 -7.57
C THR A 137 -18.87 -1.48 -7.74
N SER A 138 -18.79 -0.17 -8.02
CA SER A 138 -19.96 0.65 -8.36
C SER A 138 -20.37 0.56 -9.83
N LYS A 139 -19.48 0.07 -10.71
CA LYS A 139 -19.67 -0.04 -12.17
C LYS A 139 -19.82 -1.50 -12.64
N CYS A 140 -20.42 -2.37 -11.84
CA CYS A 140 -20.65 -3.75 -12.24
C CYS A 140 -21.99 -3.86 -13.00
N ASP A 141 -21.94 -4.34 -14.25
CA ASP A 141 -23.11 -4.41 -15.15
C ASP A 141 -24.14 -5.48 -14.75
N SER A 142 -23.79 -6.36 -13.81
CA SER A 142 -24.71 -7.36 -13.25
C SER A 142 -24.34 -7.73 -11.80
N PRO A 143 -25.29 -8.26 -11.01
CA PRO A 143 -25.01 -8.76 -9.66
C PRO A 143 -23.90 -9.82 -9.61
N ASP A 144 -23.82 -10.69 -10.62
CA ASP A 144 -22.80 -11.73 -10.73
C ASP A 144 -21.41 -11.13 -10.94
N ILE A 145 -21.30 -10.09 -11.78
CA ILE A 145 -20.04 -9.35 -11.97
C ILE A 145 -19.64 -8.67 -10.66
N CYS A 146 -20.59 -8.03 -9.96
CA CYS A 146 -20.30 -7.40 -8.67
C CYS A 146 -19.74 -8.42 -7.67
N GLU A 147 -20.36 -9.60 -7.58
CA GLU A 147 -19.93 -10.63 -6.66
C GLU A 147 -18.58 -11.24 -7.04
N ALA A 148 -18.33 -11.44 -8.34
CA ALA A 148 -17.02 -11.88 -8.83
C ALA A 148 -15.91 -10.87 -8.46
N ARG A 149 -16.14 -9.57 -8.64
CA ARG A 149 -15.18 -8.51 -8.23
C ARG A 149 -14.91 -8.53 -6.73
N ARG A 150 -15.95 -8.67 -5.90
CA ARG A 150 -15.79 -8.80 -4.43
C ARG A 150 -15.02 -10.07 -4.06
N LYS A 151 -15.24 -11.18 -4.78
CA LYS A 151 -14.52 -12.44 -4.55
C LYS A 151 -13.04 -12.30 -4.87
N VAL A 152 -12.67 -11.61 -5.94
CA VAL A 152 -11.27 -11.28 -6.27
C VAL A 152 -10.60 -10.56 -5.10
N GLU A 153 -11.22 -9.48 -4.60
CA GLU A 153 -10.62 -8.69 -3.52
C GLU A 153 -10.49 -9.47 -2.21
N ARG A 154 -11.50 -10.25 -1.83
CA ARG A 154 -11.43 -11.11 -0.63
C ARG A 154 -10.34 -12.17 -0.73
N ALA A 155 -10.18 -12.79 -1.91
CA ALA A 155 -9.13 -13.77 -2.14
C ALA A 155 -7.74 -13.11 -2.10
N TRP A 156 -7.60 -11.91 -2.68
CA TRP A 156 -6.37 -11.14 -2.62
C TRP A 156 -5.99 -10.78 -1.18
N LEU A 157 -6.93 -10.32 -0.34
CA LEU A 157 -6.66 -10.02 1.07
C LEU A 157 -6.08 -11.23 1.81
N ALA A 158 -6.70 -12.40 1.64
CA ALA A 158 -6.21 -13.63 2.26
C ALA A 158 -4.79 -14.01 1.76
N TYR A 159 -4.53 -13.87 0.46
CA TYR A 159 -3.21 -14.11 -0.11
C TYR A 159 -2.16 -13.11 0.41
N ARG A 160 -2.49 -11.82 0.44
CA ARG A 160 -1.61 -10.76 0.96
C ARG A 160 -1.23 -11.04 2.41
N ASP A 161 -2.22 -11.31 3.26
CA ASP A 161 -1.99 -11.49 4.69
C ASP A 161 -1.13 -12.73 4.96
N ALA A 162 -1.39 -13.84 4.24
CA ALA A 162 -0.55 -15.03 4.32
C ALA A 162 0.88 -14.76 3.83
N ARG A 163 1.03 -14.13 2.66
CA ARG A 163 2.32 -13.80 2.05
C ARG A 163 3.16 -12.87 2.93
N CYS A 164 2.56 -11.83 3.48
CA CYS A 164 3.29 -10.81 4.24
C CYS A 164 3.51 -11.18 5.71
N THR A 165 2.85 -12.24 6.22
CA THR A 165 3.16 -12.83 7.53
C THR A 165 4.32 -13.82 7.46
N LEU A 166 4.60 -14.40 6.29
CA LEU A 166 5.64 -15.42 6.10
C LEU A 166 7.03 -15.00 6.66
N PRO A 167 7.53 -13.77 6.44
CA PRO A 167 8.82 -13.36 7.00
C PRO A 167 8.91 -13.50 8.53
N HIS A 168 7.81 -13.25 9.25
CA HIS A 168 7.77 -13.39 10.70
C HIS A 168 7.90 -14.85 11.16
N VAL A 169 7.43 -15.80 10.36
CA VAL A 169 7.57 -17.23 10.61
C VAL A 169 8.99 -17.69 10.27
N GLU A 170 9.52 -17.26 9.13
CA GLU A 170 10.85 -17.68 8.64
C GLU A 170 12.00 -17.09 9.45
N ALA A 171 11.87 -15.85 9.95
CA ALA A 171 12.93 -15.17 10.68
C ALA A 171 13.13 -15.66 12.12
N GLN A 172 12.28 -16.55 12.64
CA GLN A 172 12.42 -17.19 13.97
C GLN A 172 12.76 -16.21 15.12
N GLY A 173 12.15 -15.02 15.13
CA GLY A 173 12.39 -13.99 16.14
C GLY A 173 13.37 -12.88 15.74
N GLY A 174 13.92 -12.90 14.52
CA GLY A 174 14.70 -11.81 13.95
C GLY A 174 13.85 -10.57 13.67
N THR A 175 14.37 -9.38 14.02
CA THR A 175 13.66 -8.10 13.83
C THR A 175 13.55 -7.70 12.36
N ILE A 176 14.37 -8.27 11.47
CA ILE A 176 14.31 -8.03 10.02
C ILE A 176 12.93 -8.34 9.41
N ALA A 177 12.21 -9.32 9.97
CA ALA A 177 10.86 -9.67 9.53
C ALA A 177 9.88 -8.50 9.61
N ILE A 178 10.11 -7.53 10.50
CA ILE A 178 9.27 -6.33 10.62
C ILE A 178 9.39 -5.46 9.35
N ILE A 179 10.60 -5.35 8.80
CA ILE A 179 10.87 -4.59 7.58
C ILE A 179 10.36 -5.37 6.38
N GLU A 180 10.68 -6.66 6.28
CA GLU A 180 10.25 -7.52 5.17
C GLU A 180 8.73 -7.64 5.07
N GLY A 181 8.03 -7.77 6.21
CA GLY A 181 6.57 -7.76 6.26
C GLY A 181 5.99 -6.40 5.82
N ALA A 182 6.60 -5.29 6.24
CA ALA A 182 6.16 -3.95 5.83
C ALA A 182 6.40 -3.69 4.34
N ASP A 183 7.52 -4.15 3.78
CA ASP A 183 7.85 -4.03 2.36
C ASP A 183 6.90 -4.88 1.50
N CYS A 184 6.60 -6.10 1.95
CA CYS A 184 5.60 -6.95 1.32
C CYS A 184 4.22 -6.29 1.27
N LEU A 185 3.79 -5.63 2.36
CA LEU A 185 2.52 -4.92 2.41
C LEU A 185 2.49 -3.73 1.46
N LEU A 186 3.60 -2.97 1.36
CA LEU A 186 3.74 -1.87 0.40
C LEU A 186 3.57 -2.38 -1.03
N ASP A 187 4.36 -3.37 -1.44
CA ASP A 187 4.32 -3.95 -2.79
C ASP A 187 2.94 -4.54 -3.12
N ALA A 188 2.38 -5.35 -2.20
CA ALA A 188 1.09 -6.00 -2.40
C ALA A 188 -0.03 -4.99 -2.64
N THR A 189 -0.08 -3.97 -1.78
CA THR A 189 -1.17 -2.98 -1.78
C THR A 189 -1.07 -2.07 -3.00
N ALA A 190 0.13 -1.61 -3.34
CA ALA A 190 0.34 -0.77 -4.51
C ALA A 190 -0.01 -1.50 -5.81
N ARG A 191 0.45 -2.75 -5.97
CA ARG A 191 0.14 -3.55 -7.17
C ARG A 191 -1.34 -3.84 -7.31
N GLN A 192 -2.04 -4.12 -6.20
CA GLN A 192 -3.49 -4.35 -6.25
C GLN A 192 -4.23 -3.07 -6.65
N ALA A 193 -3.85 -1.91 -6.10
CA ALA A 193 -4.44 -0.63 -6.48
C ALA A 193 -4.29 -0.40 -8.00
N ILE A 194 -3.06 -0.55 -8.52
CA ILE A 194 -2.76 -0.41 -9.95
C ILE A 194 -3.57 -1.40 -10.80
N TRP A 195 -3.64 -2.67 -10.37
CA TRP A 195 -4.38 -3.70 -11.08
C TRP A 195 -5.87 -3.36 -11.19
N ILE A 196 -6.51 -2.96 -10.08
CA ILE A 196 -7.92 -2.55 -10.10
C ILE A 196 -8.11 -1.30 -10.98
N GLU A 197 -7.23 -0.30 -10.86
CA GLU A 197 -7.30 0.93 -11.66
C GLU A 197 -7.25 0.64 -13.18
N GLN A 198 -6.43 -0.32 -13.60
CA GLN A 198 -6.39 -0.77 -15.00
C GLN A 198 -7.68 -1.49 -15.44
N HIS A 199 -8.30 -2.27 -14.56
CA HIS A 199 -9.54 -2.98 -14.85
C HIS A 199 -10.79 -2.09 -14.83
N ILE A 200 -10.72 -0.90 -14.22
CA ILE A 200 -11.79 0.11 -14.35
C ILE A 200 -11.79 0.72 -15.77
N GLY A 201 -10.61 0.90 -16.37
CA GLY A 201 -10.45 1.51 -17.70
C GLY A 201 -10.60 0.55 -18.86
N GLY A 202 -10.47 -0.76 -18.62
CA GLY A 202 -10.60 -1.82 -19.63
C GLY A 202 -12.04 -2.14 -20.06
N ASP A 203 -13.05 -1.73 -19.28
CA ASP A 203 -14.48 -2.00 -19.56
C ASP A 203 -15.11 -0.97 -20.55
N ALA A 204 -14.29 -0.08 -21.14
CA ALA A 204 -14.74 0.98 -22.07
C ALA A 204 -14.51 0.65 -23.56
N ASN A 205 -14.27 -0.62 -23.92
CA ASN A 205 -14.16 -1.09 -25.30
C ASN A 205 -15.08 -2.27 -25.56
#